data_AF-A0A0P9L5V4-F1
#
_entry.id   AF-A0A0P9L5V4-F1
#
_cell.length_a   1.000
_cell.length_b   1.000
_cell.length_c   1.000
_cell.angle_alpha   90.00
_cell.angle_beta   90.00
_cell.angle_gamma   90.00
#
_symmetry.space_group_name_H-M   'P 1'
#
loop_
_entity.id
_entity.type
_entity.pdbx_description
1 polymer ?
#
loop_
_entity_poly.entity_id
_entity_poly.type
_entity_poly.pdbx_seq_one_letter_code
_entity_poly.pdbx_strand_id
1 'polypeptide(L)' 'MRQRSSYPKSFKAQVVQECLQPGASISSVAISHGINANVIRKWLPLFRDQPPAILPAFVPVPLPPAPSLPAKQ' A
#
# COMPACT_ATOMS: atom_id res chain seq x y z
N MET A 1 12.68 4.52 -30.42
CA MET A 1 11.57 5.18 -29.71
C MET A 1 10.75 4.13 -28.98
N ARG A 2 10.84 4.03 -27.64
CA ARG A 2 9.93 3.15 -26.88
C ARG A 2 8.58 3.86 -26.81
N GLN A 3 7.64 3.45 -27.67
CA GLN A 3 6.24 3.84 -27.58
C GLN A 3 5.77 3.55 -26.15
N ARG A 4 5.48 4.61 -25.40
CA ARG A 4 4.90 4.48 -24.06
C ARG A 4 3.46 4.04 -24.27
N SER A 5 3.27 2.73 -24.43
CA SER A 5 1.94 2.16 -24.57
C SER A 5 1.13 2.57 -23.34
N SER A 6 0.13 3.41 -23.56
CA SER A 6 -0.76 3.85 -22.50
C SER A 6 -1.73 2.73 -22.25
N TYR A 7 -1.70 2.17 -21.04
CA TYR A 7 -2.66 1.13 -20.67
C TYR A 7 -4.09 1.70 -20.70
N PRO A 8 -5.06 0.95 -21.27
CA PRO A 8 -6.45 1.38 -21.30
C PRO A 8 -7.00 1.54 -19.88
N LYS A 9 -7.96 2.46 -19.70
CA LYS A 9 -8.52 2.80 -18.37
C LYS A 9 -9.19 1.59 -17.69
N SER A 10 -9.87 0.74 -18.47
CA SER A 10 -10.49 -0.50 -18.00
C SER A 10 -9.48 -1.47 -17.39
N PHE A 11 -8.34 -1.65 -18.04
CA PHE A 11 -7.28 -2.54 -17.56
C PHE A 11 -6.65 -2.02 -16.26
N LYS A 12 -6.39 -0.71 -16.19
CA LYS A 12 -5.90 -0.09 -14.95
C LYS A 12 -6.87 -0.28 -13.79
N ALA A 13 -8.17 -0.14 -14.03
CA ALA A 13 -9.21 -0.34 -13.02
C ALA A 13 -9.25 -1.79 -12.51
N GLN A 14 -9.18 -2.77 -13.41
CA GLN A 14 -9.14 -4.20 -13.03
C GLN A 14 -7.94 -4.51 -12.12
N VAL A 15 -6.75 -4.05 -12.51
CA VAL A 15 -5.51 -4.29 -11.74
C VAL A 15 -5.57 -3.62 -10.36
N VAL A 16 -6.10 -2.40 -10.28
CA VAL A 16 -6.27 -1.69 -8.99
C VAL A 16 -7.31 -2.39 -8.11
N GLN A 17 -8.42 -2.86 -8.69
CA GLN A 17 -9.47 -3.59 -7.98
C GLN A 17 -8.96 -4.93 -7.45
N GLU A 18 -8.13 -5.63 -8.22
CA GLU A 18 -7.46 -6.84 -7.73
C GLU A 18 -6.49 -6.56 -6.58
N CYS A 19 -5.77 -5.42 -6.61
CA CYS A 19 -4.90 -5.01 -5.51
C CYS A 19 -5.67 -4.57 -4.25
N LEU A 20 -6.95 -4.25 -4.36
CA LEU A 20 -7.83 -3.92 -3.24
C LEU A 20 -8.38 -5.19 -2.55
N GLN A 21 -8.19 -6.38 -3.13
CA GLN A 21 -8.62 -7.63 -2.51
C GLN A 21 -7.79 -7.94 -1.25
N PRO A 22 -8.42 -8.31 -0.13
CA PRO A 22 -7.72 -8.65 1.11
C PRO A 22 -6.83 -9.89 0.89
N GLY A 23 -5.52 -9.69 0.94
CA GLY A 23 -4.51 -10.73 0.73
C GLY A 23 -3.78 -10.67 -0.62
N ALA A 24 -4.26 -9.86 -1.57
CA ALA A 24 -3.56 -9.65 -2.84
C ALA A 24 -2.46 -8.59 -2.67
N SER A 25 -1.21 -8.99 -2.90
CA SER A 25 -0.09 -8.04 -2.91
C SER A 25 0.06 -7.40 -4.30
N ILE A 26 0.38 -6.11 -4.35
CA ILE A 26 0.63 -5.36 -5.61
C ILE A 26 1.66 -6.10 -6.49
N SER A 27 2.69 -6.67 -5.89
CA SER A 27 3.70 -7.46 -6.62
C SER A 27 3.13 -8.77 -7.19
N SER A 28 2.22 -9.43 -6.48
CA SER A 28 1.57 -10.66 -6.96
C SER A 28 0.65 -10.36 -8.15
N VAL A 29 -0.13 -9.28 -8.06
CA VAL A 29 -1.00 -8.83 -9.16
C VAL A 29 -0.13 -8.39 -10.35
N ALA A 30 0.95 -7.66 -10.12
CA ALA A 30 1.92 -7.29 -11.14
C ALA A 30 2.48 -8.50 -11.90
N ILE A 31 2.89 -9.55 -11.19
CA ILE A 31 3.40 -10.79 -11.79
C ILE A 31 2.31 -11.49 -12.60
N SER A 32 1.10 -11.61 -12.05
CA SER A 32 -0.05 -12.25 -12.72
C SER A 32 -0.41 -11.57 -14.05
N HIS A 33 -0.38 -10.23 -14.08
CA HIS A 33 -0.70 -9.43 -15.26
C HIS A 33 0.52 -9.09 -16.14
N GLY A 34 1.74 -9.49 -15.74
CA GLY A 34 2.98 -9.15 -16.44
C GLY A 34 3.31 -7.65 -16.45
N ILE A 35 2.81 -6.88 -15.49
CA ILE A 35 3.00 -5.43 -15.40
C ILE A 35 4.05 -5.12 -14.34
N ASN A 36 4.84 -4.06 -14.54
CA ASN A 36 5.73 -3.58 -13.48
C ASN A 36 4.93 -3.03 -12.28
N ALA A 37 5.17 -3.54 -11.07
CA ALA A 37 4.52 -3.08 -9.84
C ALA A 37 4.65 -1.56 -9.59
N ASN A 38 5.73 -0.93 -10.07
CA ASN A 38 5.92 0.51 -9.99
C ASN A 38 4.88 1.30 -10.81
N VAL A 39 4.38 0.72 -11.90
CA VAL A 39 3.31 1.31 -12.71
C VAL A 39 1.99 1.28 -11.94
N ILE A 40 1.69 0.18 -11.27
CA ILE A 40 0.48 0.02 -10.44
C ILE A 40 0.51 1.01 -9.26
N ARG A 41 1.66 1.19 -8.60
CA ARG A 41 1.84 2.20 -7.53
C ARG A 41 1.57 3.63 -8.01
N LYS A 42 1.87 3.95 -9.27
CA LYS A 42 1.52 5.25 -9.86
C LYS A 42 0.05 5.40 -10.19
N TRP A 43 -0.66 4.29 -10.42
CA TRP A 43 -2.10 4.31 -10.67
C TRP A 43 -2.91 4.41 -9.39
N LEU A 44 -2.43 3.85 -8.27
CA LEU A 44 -3.17 3.81 -7.02
C LEU A 44 -3.69 5.19 -6.55
N PRO A 45 -2.90 6.29 -6.59
CA PRO A 45 -3.41 7.62 -6.25
C PRO A 45 -4.39 8.19 -7.28
N LEU A 46 -4.23 7.84 -8.57
CA LEU A 46 -5.08 8.34 -9.66
C LEU A 46 -6.46 7.68 -9.71
N PHE A 47 -6.56 6.44 -9.23
CA PHE A 47 -7.83 5.72 -9.09
C PHE A 47 -8.49 5.95 -7.73
N ARG A 48 -7.72 6.48 -6.78
CA ARG A 48 -8.16 6.82 -5.43
C ARG A 48 -8.22 8.33 -5.30
N ASP A 49 -9.00 8.99 -6.16
CA ASP A 49 -9.35 10.43 -6.07
C ASP A 49 -10.16 10.76 -4.79
N GLN A 50 -9.83 10.10 -3.68
CA GLN A 50 -10.32 10.30 -2.34
C GLN A 50 -9.05 10.57 -1.51
N PRO A 51 -9.00 11.69 -0.78
CA PRO A 51 -7.82 12.13 -0.02
C PRO A 51 -7.24 10.96 0.78
N PRO A 52 -5.92 10.95 1.04
CA PRO A 52 -5.26 9.85 1.76
C PRO A 52 -6.09 9.55 3.00
N ALA A 53 -6.81 8.43 2.96
CA ALA A 53 -7.57 7.94 4.10
C ALA A 53 -6.54 7.87 5.22
N ILE A 54 -6.75 8.75 6.18
CA ILE A 54 -5.98 8.92 7.40
C ILE A 54 -5.54 7.53 7.81
N LEU A 55 -4.24 7.25 7.68
CA LEU A 55 -3.66 6.06 8.29
C LEU A 55 -4.17 6.08 9.73
N PRO A 56 -4.78 4.99 10.26
CA PRO A 56 -5.25 5.00 11.63
C PRO A 56 -4.08 5.47 12.47
N ALA A 57 -4.26 6.62 13.13
CA ALA A 57 -3.20 7.31 13.85
C ALA A 57 -2.55 6.27 14.76
N PHE A 58 -1.23 6.15 14.63
CA PHE A 58 -0.44 5.29 15.49
C PHE A 58 -0.65 5.79 16.93
N VAL A 59 -1.56 5.16 17.68
CA VAL A 59 -1.87 5.58 19.04
C VAL A 59 -0.68 5.16 19.90
N PRO A 60 -0.01 6.10 20.59
CA PRO A 60 1.03 5.74 21.54
C PRO A 60 0.39 4.89 22.63
N VAL A 61 0.77 3.62 22.72
CA VAL A 61 0.42 2.78 23.87
C VAL A 61 1.27 3.25 25.04
N PRO A 62 0.67 3.72 26.15
CA PRO A 62 1.43 4.03 27.35
C PRO A 62 2.04 2.73 27.87
N LEU A 63 3.36 2.58 27.75
CA LEU A 63 4.07 1.52 28.45
C LEU A 63 4.10 1.91 29.93
N PRO A 64 3.64 1.03 30.85
CA PRO A 64 3.81 1.28 32.27
C PRO A 64 5.32 1.42 32.56
N PRO A 65 5.72 2.37 33.41
CA PRO A 65 7.12 2.52 33.79
C PRO A 65 7.60 1.18 34.36
N ALA A 66 8.69 0.65 33.81
CA ALA A 66 9.33 -0.54 34.32
C ALA A 66 9.59 -0.36 35.83
N PRO A 67 9.24 -1.33 36.68
CA PRO A 67 9.58 -1.25 38.09
C PRO A 67 11.10 -1.17 38.19
N SER A 68 11.61 -0.01 38.61
CA SER A 68 13.01 0.15 38.98
C SER A 68 13.28 -0.82 40.12
N LEU A 69 14.02 -1.88 39.81
CA LEU A 69 14.58 -2.79 40.80
C LEU A 69 15.29 -1.95 41.87
N PRO A 70 15.04 -2.20 43.17
CA PRO A 70 15.66 -1.43 44.23
C PRO A 70 17.17 -1.62 44.15
N ALA A 71 17.88 -0.50 43.96
CA ALA A 71 19.32 -0.43 44.13
C ALA A 71 19.64 -0.81 45.57
N LYS A 72 20.25 -1.98 45.71
CA LYS A 72 20.75 -2.52 46.96
C LYS A 72 22.17 -1.98 47.13
N GLN A 73 22.33 -0.91 47.91
CA GLN A 73 23.33 -0.77 48.99
C GLN A 73 23.21 0.59 49.69
#